data_AF-A0A820DSZ1-F1
#
_entry.id   AF-A0A820DSZ1-F1
#
_cell.length_a   1.000
_cell.length_b   1.000
_cell.length_c   1.000
_cell.angle_alpha   90.00
_cell.angle_beta   90.00
_cell.angle_gamma   90.00
#
_symmetry.space_group_name_H-M   'P 1'
#
loop_
_entity.id
_entity.type
_entity.pdbx_description
1 polymer ?
#
loop_
_entity_poly.entity_id
_entity_poly.type
_entity_poly.pdbx_seq_one_letter_code
_entity_poly.pdbx_strand_id
1 'polypeptide(L)'
;MSAELNAHNLLLLILLVKQKQLSSYALNIYTFNSQACEPMFRNTRALIEIYSTVVNFAAYVFLQQAEKLSLLNDIKYKQLHNQTVDKLIYSVHYKHRNDQQSLSTQIQNEIDQIYVE
;
A
#
# COMPACT_ATOMS: atom_id res chain seq x y z
N MET A 1 -19.69 15.82 20.02
CA MET A 1 -19.73 14.35 19.86
C MET A 1 -18.46 13.80 19.19
N SER A 2 -18.07 14.25 17.99
CA SER A 2 -16.84 13.74 17.31
C SER A 2 -15.53 14.00 18.07
N ALA A 3 -15.34 15.21 18.63
CA ALA A 3 -14.12 15.54 19.38
C ALA A 3 -13.92 14.68 20.64
N GLU A 4 -15.00 14.36 21.34
CA GLU A 4 -14.98 13.53 22.54
C GLU A 4 -14.62 12.08 22.20
N LEU A 5 -15.22 11.53 21.14
CA LEU A 5 -14.87 10.19 20.65
C LEU A 5 -13.39 10.12 20.24
N ASN A 6 -12.87 11.14 19.56
CA ASN A 6 -11.46 11.22 19.19
C ASN A 6 -10.54 11.26 20.42
N ALA A 7 -10.92 12.03 21.46
CA ALA A 7 -10.17 12.09 22.71
C ALA A 7 -10.13 10.74 23.43
N HIS A 8 -11.27 10.03 23.51
CA HIS A 8 -11.33 8.69 24.11
C HIS A 8 -10.51 7.67 23.32
N ASN A 9 -10.56 7.71 21.99
CA ASN A 9 -9.76 6.84 21.14
C ASN A 9 -8.26 7.11 21.29
N LEU A 10 -7.85 8.38 21.36
CA LEU A 10 -6.46 8.75 21.60
C LEU A 10 -5.99 8.28 22.97
N LEU A 11 -6.80 8.43 24.01
CA LEU A 11 -6.50 7.94 25.35
C LEU A 11 -6.31 6.42 25.36
N LEU A 12 -7.18 5.67 24.67
CA LEU A 12 -7.06 4.23 24.52
C LEU A 12 -5.73 3.85 23.84
N LEU A 13 -5.36 4.52 22.75
CA LEU A 13 -4.09 4.28 22.07
C LEU A 13 -2.88 4.52 23.00
N ILE A 14 -2.90 5.60 23.78
CA ILE A 14 -1.86 5.91 24.76
C ILE A 14 -1.74 4.79 25.80
N LEU A 15 -2.87 4.29 26.32
CA LEU A 15 -2.87 3.20 27.29
C LEU A 15 -2.28 1.92 26.70
N LEU A 16 -2.66 1.54 25.48
CA LEU A 16 -2.15 0.34 24.80
C LEU A 16 -0.64 0.43 24.54
N VAL A 17 -0.14 1.61 24.15
CA VAL A 17 1.31 1.83 23.98
C VAL A 17 2.05 1.76 25.32
N LYS A 18 1.50 2.36 26.38
CA LYS A 18 2.09 2.25 27.73
C LYS A 18 2.14 0.80 28.24
N GLN A 19 1.14 0.00 27.88
CA GLN A 19 1.08 -1.43 28.19
C GLN A 19 1.96 -2.30 27.26
N LYS A 20 2.70 -1.70 26.32
CA LYS A 20 3.53 -2.38 25.31
C LYS A 20 2.73 -3.32 24.40
N GLN A 21 1.43 -3.12 24.26
CA GLN A 21 0.58 -3.86 23.32
C GLN A 21 0.60 -3.26 21.91
N LEU A 22 1.01 -2.00 21.78
CA LEU A 22 1.23 -1.31 20.52
C LEU A 22 2.60 -0.64 20.48
N SER A 23 3.17 -0.52 19.28
CA SER A 23 4.37 0.27 19.02
C SER A 23 4.12 1.75 19.29
N SER A 24 5.15 2.49 19.70
CA SER A 24 5.09 3.95 19.86
C SER A 24 4.71 4.67 18.56
N TYR A 25 4.94 4.04 17.40
CA TYR A 25 4.48 4.53 16.10
C TYR A 25 2.95 4.73 16.03
N ALA A 26 2.17 3.98 16.81
CA ALA A 26 0.72 4.12 16.87
C ALA A 26 0.24 5.47 17.45
N LEU A 27 1.13 6.26 18.06
CA LEU A 27 0.84 7.62 18.54
C LEU A 27 1.14 8.70 17.50
N ASN A 28 1.49 8.32 16.27
CA ASN A 28 1.67 9.28 15.18
C ASN A 28 0.31 9.84 14.75
N ILE A 29 -0.16 10.89 15.43
CA ILE A 29 -1.47 11.50 15.19
C ILE A 29 -1.70 11.97 13.74
N TYR A 30 -0.63 12.22 12.98
CA TYR A 30 -0.72 12.61 11.58
C TYR A 30 -1.26 11.50 10.67
N THR A 31 -1.26 10.24 11.11
CA THR A 31 -1.88 9.14 10.36
C THR A 31 -3.37 8.96 10.67
N PHE A 32 -3.92 9.64 11.69
CA PHE A 32 -5.29 9.48 12.16
C PHE A 32 -6.25 10.56 11.64
N ASN A 33 -5.96 11.13 10.47
CA ASN A 33 -6.90 12.01 9.78
C ASN A 33 -7.50 11.28 8.56
N SER A 34 -8.65 11.77 8.10
CA SER A 34 -9.35 11.19 6.95
C SER A 34 -8.47 11.17 5.70
N GLN A 35 -7.72 12.23 5.43
CA GLN A 35 -6.91 12.38 4.22
C GLN A 35 -5.82 11.29 4.11
N ALA A 36 -5.18 10.91 5.21
CA ALA A 36 -4.18 9.86 5.23
C ALA A 36 -4.79 8.47 4.93
N CYS A 37 -6.03 8.24 5.33
CA CYS A 37 -6.74 6.96 5.13
C CYS A 37 -7.38 6.82 3.74
N GLU A 38 -7.72 7.94 3.11
CA GLU A 38 -8.44 7.99 1.82
C GLU A 38 -7.84 7.09 0.71
N PRO A 39 -6.53 7.10 0.43
CA PRO A 39 -5.93 6.22 -0.57
C PRO A 39 -6.14 4.74 -0.25
N MET A 40 -6.03 4.37 1.03
CA MET A 40 -6.23 3.00 1.49
C MET A 40 -7.67 2.56 1.23
N PHE A 41 -8.66 3.37 1.59
CA PHE A 41 -10.07 3.08 1.31
C PHE A 41 -10.36 2.95 -0.19
N ARG A 42 -9.83 3.86 -1.01
CA ARG A 42 -10.01 3.81 -2.47
C ARG A 42 -9.41 2.55 -3.08
N ASN A 43 -8.17 2.21 -2.71
CA ASN A 43 -7.49 1.04 -3.25
C ASN A 43 -8.13 -0.26 -2.78
N THR A 44 -8.52 -0.33 -1.51
CA THR A 44 -9.21 -1.51 -0.94
C THR A 44 -10.57 -1.71 -1.61
N ARG A 45 -11.31 -0.63 -1.89
CA ARG A 45 -12.56 -0.68 -2.66
C ARG A 45 -12.33 -1.13 -4.11
N ALA A 46 -11.25 -0.68 -4.76
CA ALA A 46 -10.93 -1.08 -6.13
C ALA A 46 -10.57 -2.57 -6.25
N LEU A 47 -10.11 -3.21 -5.17
CA LEU A 47 -9.85 -4.66 -5.10
C LEU A 47 -11.11 -5.51 -4.93
N ILE A 48 -12.24 -4.91 -4.58
CA ILE A 48 -13.53 -5.61 -4.46
C ILE A 48 -14.27 -5.41 -5.78
N GLU A 49 -14.46 -6.50 -6.54
CA GLU A 49 -15.12 -6.46 -7.84
C GLU A 49 -16.51 -5.80 -7.81
N ILE A 50 -16.76 -5.06 -8.89
CA ILE A 50 -17.91 -4.38 -9.52
C ILE A 50 -19.36 -4.64 -9.02
N TYR A 51 -19.65 -5.62 -8.16
CA TYR A 51 -21.02 -5.96 -7.76
C TYR A 51 -21.46 -5.48 -6.37
N SER A 52 -20.56 -4.97 -5.53
CA SER A 52 -20.98 -4.41 -4.24
C SER A 52 -21.21 -2.89 -4.34
N THR A 53 -22.36 -2.51 -4.89
CA THR A 53 -22.98 -1.19 -4.64
C THR A 53 -23.42 -1.04 -3.18
N VAL A 54 -23.37 -2.13 -2.41
CA VAL A 54 -23.75 -2.18 -1.01
C VAL A 54 -22.59 -1.64 -0.17
N VAL A 55 -22.86 -0.48 0.44
CA VAL A 55 -22.03 0.26 1.40
C VAL A 55 -21.85 -0.52 2.73
N ASN A 56 -22.29 -1.78 2.82
CA ASN A 56 -22.00 -2.67 3.94
C ASN A 56 -20.62 -3.29 3.77
N PHE A 57 -19.64 -2.42 3.86
CA PHE A 57 -18.26 -2.79 4.06
C PHE A 57 -18.14 -3.35 5.47
N ALA A 58 -18.30 -4.66 5.63
CA ALA A 58 -17.98 -5.30 6.89
C ALA A 58 -16.51 -5.00 7.20
N ALA A 59 -16.21 -4.49 8.40
CA ALA A 59 -14.84 -4.17 8.81
C ALA A 59 -13.88 -5.35 8.58
N TYR A 60 -14.39 -6.59 8.74
CA TYR A 60 -13.67 -7.80 8.40
C TYR A 60 -13.19 -7.86 6.94
N VAL A 61 -14.09 -7.60 5.97
CA VAL A 61 -13.76 -7.60 4.53
C VAL A 61 -12.76 -6.50 4.20
N PHE A 62 -12.88 -5.33 4.85
CA PHE A 62 -11.89 -4.27 4.74
C PHE A 62 -10.51 -4.70 5.20
N LEU A 63 -10.42 -5.25 6.40
CA LEU A 63 -9.14 -5.67 6.98
C LEU A 63 -8.48 -6.75 6.11
N GLN A 64 -9.25 -7.72 5.60
CA GLN A 64 -8.74 -8.77 4.72
C GLN A 64 -8.15 -8.19 3.42
N GLN A 65 -8.85 -7.24 2.79
CA GLN A 65 -8.37 -6.64 1.54
C GLN A 65 -7.22 -5.64 1.79
N ALA A 66 -7.23 -4.95 2.93
CA ALA A 66 -6.16 -4.08 3.37
C ALA A 66 -4.85 -4.86 3.59
N GLU A 67 -4.92 -6.04 4.20
CA GLU A 67 -3.79 -6.94 4.37
C GLU A 67 -3.23 -7.39 3.02
N LYS A 68 -4.09 -7.82 2.08
CA LYS A 68 -3.69 -8.18 0.72
C LYS A 68 -2.97 -7.03 0.01
N LEU A 69 -3.48 -5.81 0.15
CA LEU A 69 -2.86 -4.61 -0.42
C LEU A 69 -1.50 -4.31 0.21
N SER A 70 -1.37 -4.48 1.53
CA SER A 70 -0.09 -4.33 2.24
C SER A 70 0.97 -5.29 1.71
N LEU A 71 0.61 -6.56 1.51
CA LEU A 71 1.51 -7.56 0.94
C LEU A 71 1.94 -7.21 -0.48
N LEU A 72 1.01 -6.76 -1.33
CA LEU A 72 1.33 -6.31 -2.69
C LEU A 72 2.31 -5.13 -2.69
N ASN A 73 2.12 -4.17 -1.79
CA ASN A 73 3.02 -3.03 -1.65
C ASN A 73 4.42 -3.46 -1.18
N ASP A 74 4.52 -4.41 -0.25
CA ASP A 74 5.80 -4.96 0.21
C ASP A 74 6.54 -5.68 -0.93
N ILE A 75 5.84 -6.51 -1.71
CA ILE A 75 6.42 -7.17 -2.88
C ILE A 75 6.92 -6.14 -3.90
N LYS A 76 6.11 -5.12 -4.21
CA LYS A 76 6.49 -4.05 -5.13
C LYS A 76 7.71 -3.27 -4.62
N TYR A 77 7.78 -3.00 -3.31
CA TYR A 77 8.91 -2.34 -2.68
C TYR A 77 10.19 -3.19 -2.81
N LYS A 78 10.12 -4.49 -2.52
CA LYS A 78 11.24 -5.43 -2.64
C LYS A 78 11.76 -5.54 -4.07
N GLN A 79 10.86 -5.60 -5.05
CA GLN A 79 11.20 -5.63 -6.47
C GLN A 79 11.92 -4.35 -6.93
N LEU A 80 11.48 -3.17 -6.46
CA LEU A 80 12.13 -1.90 -6.79
C LEU A 80 13.55 -1.82 -6.23
N HIS A 81 13.82 -2.49 -5.11
CA HIS A 81 15.11 -2.45 -4.42
C HIS A 81 15.99 -3.68 -4.68
N ASN A 82 15.73 -4.44 -5.76
CA ASN A 82 16.51 -5.60 -6.19
C ASN A 82 16.77 -6.64 -5.08
N GLN A 83 15.88 -6.73 -4.10
CA GLN A 83 15.92 -7.83 -3.14
C GLN A 83 15.43 -9.08 -3.86
N THR A 84 16.14 -10.21 -3.69
CA THR A 84 15.89 -11.49 -4.37
C THR A 84 14.44 -11.94 -4.24
N VAL A 85 13.61 -11.54 -5.19
CA VAL A 85 12.21 -11.98 -5.35
C VAL A 85 12.03 -12.21 -6.85
N ASP A 86 11.44 -13.34 -7.21
CA ASP A 86 11.08 -13.62 -8.60
C ASP A 86 10.25 -12.44 -9.16
N LYS A 87 10.67 -11.94 -10.32
CA LYS A 87 10.07 -10.77 -10.97
C LYS A 87 8.63 -11.11 -11.36
N LEU A 88 7.65 -10.56 -10.63
CA LEU A 88 6.25 -10.63 -11.03
C LEU A 88 6.04 -9.72 -12.24
N ILE A 89 5.70 -10.33 -13.37
CA ILE A 89 5.32 -9.62 -14.58
C ILE A 89 3.83 -9.36 -14.49
N TYR A 90 3.45 -8.12 -14.22
CA TYR A 90 2.06 -7.70 -14.31
C TYR A 90 1.70 -7.38 -15.76
N SER A 91 0.53 -7.81 -16.21
CA SER A 91 0.00 -7.45 -17.53
C SER A 91 -0.11 -5.94 -17.63
N VAL A 92 0.71 -5.32 -18.47
CA VAL A 92 0.69 -3.88 -18.72
C VAL A 92 -0.53 -3.57 -19.57
N HIS A 93 -1.41 -2.73 -19.05
CA HIS A 93 -2.53 -2.24 -19.85
C HIS A 93 -1.98 -1.47 -21.05
N TYR A 94 -2.50 -1.73 -22.26
CA TYR A 94 -1.93 -1.23 -23.52
C TYR A 94 -1.68 0.30 -23.55
N LYS A 95 -2.46 1.06 -22.78
CA LYS A 95 -2.36 2.51 -22.62
C LYS A 95 -1.06 2.97 -21.93
N HIS A 96 -0.43 2.14 -21.11
CA HIS A 96 0.81 2.44 -20.37
C HIS A 96 2.05 1.74 -20.95
N ARG A 97 1.91 1.09 -22.11
CA ARG A 97 3.01 0.33 -22.73
C ARG A 97 4.18 1.22 -23.16
N ASN A 98 3.90 2.46 -23.58
CA ASN A 98 4.91 3.39 -24.06
C ASN A 98 5.79 3.95 -22.94
N ASP A 99 5.27 4.08 -21.71
CA ASP A 99 6.01 4.64 -20.59
C ASP A 99 7.11 3.68 -20.08
N GLN A 100 6.84 2.36 -20.11
CA GLN A 100 7.80 1.34 -19.66
C GLN A 100 8.89 0.99 -20.68
N GLN A 101 8.66 1.29 -21.96
CA GLN A 101 9.61 0.97 -23.03
C GLN A 101 10.90 1.81 -22.93
N SER A 102 10.83 2.99 -22.30
CA SER A 102 12.00 3.84 -22.04
C SER A 102 13.01 3.19 -21.10
N LEU A 103 12.55 2.55 -20.01
CA LEU A 103 13.38 1.92 -18.99
C LEU A 103 14.05 0.62 -19.47
N SER A 104 13.36 -0.19 -20.29
CA SER A 104 13.95 -1.42 -20.84
C SER A 104 15.05 -1.13 -21.87
N THR A 105 14.94 -0.02 -22.60
CA THR A 105 15.95 0.37 -23.61
C THR A 105 17.24 0.88 -22.94
N GLN A 106 17.12 1.49 -21.76
CA GLN A 106 18.26 2.00 -20.99
C GLN A 106 19.13 0.86 -20.41
N ILE A 107 18.50 -0.20 -19.88
CA ILE A 107 19.20 -1.39 -19.34
C ILE A 107 19.92 -2.16 -20.46
N GLN A 108 19.31 -2.27 -21.64
CA GLN A 108 19.93 -2.97 -22.78
C GLN A 108 21.20 -2.24 -23.27
N ASN A 109 21.16 -0.91 -23.32
CA ASN A 109 22.31 -0.10 -23.74
C ASN A 109 23.49 -0.15 -22.74
N GLU A 110 23.24 -0.31 -21.43
CA GLU A 110 24.30 -0.47 -20.44
C GLU A 110 24.96 -1.86 -20.53
N ILE A 111 24.21 -2.91 -20.84
CA ILE A 111 24.75 -4.27 -21.04
C ILE A 111 25.59 -4.35 -22.31
N ASP A 112 25.16 -3.70 -23.39
CA ASP A 112 25.85 -3.72 -24.68
C ASP A 112 27.16 -2.90 -24.66
N GLN A 113 27.34 -1.96 -23.70
CA GLN A 113 28.58 -1.22 -23.50
C GLN A 113 29.64 -2.00 -22.69
N ILE A 114 29.25 -3.02 -21.93
CA ILE A 114 30.18 -3.85 -21.14
C ILE A 114 30.92 -4.88 -22.01
N TYR A 115 30.42 -5.19 -23.21
CA TYR A 115 30.99 -6.19 -24.13
C TYR A 115 31.94 -5.62 -25.20
N VAL A 116 32.40 -4.37 -25.09
CA VAL A 116 33.26 -3.69 -26.09
C VAL A 116 34.66 -3.30 -25.55
N GLU A 117 35.13 -3.88 -24.44
CA GLU A 117 36.55 -3.88 -24.05
C GLU A 117 37.09 -5.31 -23.89
#